data_AF-L8LWE6-F1
#
_entry.id   AF-L8LWE6-F1
#
_cell.length_a   1.000
_cell.length_b   1.000
_cell.length_c   1.000
_cell.angle_alpha   90.00
_cell.angle_beta   90.00
_cell.angle_gamma   90.00
#
_symmetry.space_group_name_H-M   'P 1'
#
loop_
_entity.id
_entity.type
_entity.pdbx_description
1 polymer ?
#
loop_
_entity_poly.entity_id
_entity_poly.type
_entity_poly.pdbx_seq_one_letter_code
_entity_poly.pdbx_strand_id
1 'polypeptide(L)'
;MQTFTVNTLENENDGIDLNNISLREAVEAANTTPGEDLINFEDSLSGGTVDIGGNLNITDELIITGLGKDDLSVGGTLSFLDNTNNLTISGLSAEGFIAQDNSDIQVNLDDIMGEISAVGGNSVSININRADLSGIITEQIDSVTLTVNESTVSGDILFTVNRGYYVDASINNSTIDNGGIGGIYSGFFNLRVNNSVISGNDSSGIYFPTDNYLTSYIYYFDSISNIIVTNSSITSNRGAAIHMSAGDLTVENSNIIGNQGGGVIGSTGSDLNIVNSTIAQNGFGILNGYGDLSLVQSTISGNEGFGVANFSKIFYGGRGYTFAFRASTTISNSTITDNENGVFNGVDIQGSYVSSPATLASQTTVVNSIISGNDDEDVVNDSDGDFSTYYYVIGKFISEGNNIVGTGNGVSDFSQTTDQTNTAPQLNPLVDNGGFTPTHLPQGDSPAIDAGNRESLPSNEPIRFDQRGEGFNRVVGGQLDIGAVEVQSTVEPSVIFGTTRNDELVGTNQNDIIFGSGGRDNLRGLAGNDSLVGNTERDTLIGGTGDDTLVGGRNSDIFVFEPNFGNDTINDFWGNDGDKIDLSGFESLSFEDLVIDFDGIDTSVTSPETIGFGEITFNNFRAQLISGNFIFAEDMS
;
A
#
# COMPACT_ATOMS: atom_id res chain seq x y z
N MET A 1 38.27 11.86 -7.13
CA MET A 1 38.18 10.51 -6.55
C MET A 1 39.41 10.18 -5.75
N GLN A 2 39.45 10.82 -4.60
CA GLN A 2 40.15 10.34 -3.41
C GLN A 2 39.28 9.28 -2.73
N THR A 3 39.92 8.45 -1.92
CA THR A 3 39.24 7.45 -1.11
C THR A 3 39.69 7.62 0.34
N PHE A 4 38.73 7.76 1.25
CA PHE A 4 38.96 7.88 2.68
C PHE A 4 38.35 6.67 3.38
N THR A 5 39.17 5.92 4.12
CA THR A 5 38.71 4.78 4.92
C THR A 5 38.55 5.20 6.37
N VAL A 6 37.31 5.24 6.85
CA VAL A 6 36.97 5.44 8.25
C VAL A 6 37.30 4.17 9.02
N ASN A 7 38.10 4.28 10.08
CA ASN A 7 38.59 3.14 10.86
C ASN A 7 38.47 3.34 12.38
N THR A 8 37.64 4.29 12.80
CA THR A 8 37.24 4.46 14.20
C THR A 8 35.75 4.80 14.31
N LEU A 9 35.15 4.39 15.43
CA LEU A 9 33.79 4.77 15.82
C LEU A 9 33.74 6.14 16.51
N GLU A 10 34.90 6.66 16.94
CA GLU A 10 35.00 8.02 17.47
C GLU A 10 34.76 9.04 16.36
N ASN A 11 34.07 10.14 16.68
CA ASN A 11 33.73 11.21 15.72
C ASN A 11 34.37 12.56 16.08
N GLU A 12 35.42 12.53 16.90
CA GLU A 12 36.23 13.72 17.22
C GLU A 12 36.99 14.17 15.98
N ASN A 13 37.08 15.48 15.77
CA ASN A 13 37.96 16.07 14.76
C ASN A 13 39.27 16.49 15.44
N ASP A 14 40.20 15.55 15.58
CA ASP A 14 41.55 15.80 16.10
C ASP A 14 42.60 16.01 15.00
N GLY A 15 42.20 15.83 13.74
CA GLY A 15 42.90 16.17 12.51
C GLY A 15 43.48 14.92 11.85
N ILE A 16 43.29 14.80 10.51
CA ILE A 16 43.56 13.61 9.69
C ILE A 16 44.79 12.80 10.15
N ASP A 17 44.56 11.75 10.94
CA ASP A 17 45.49 10.65 11.18
C ASP A 17 45.07 9.46 10.33
N LEU A 18 45.89 9.08 9.34
CA LEU A 18 45.59 7.97 8.43
C LEU A 18 45.43 6.61 9.14
N ASN A 19 45.81 6.48 10.42
CA ASN A 19 45.59 5.26 11.21
C ASN A 19 44.36 5.36 12.14
N ASN A 20 43.68 6.50 12.17
CA ASN A 20 42.53 6.79 13.03
C ASN A 20 41.67 7.90 12.39
N ILE A 21 41.10 7.63 11.21
CA ILE A 21 40.22 8.56 10.49
C ILE A 21 38.79 8.34 10.98
N SER A 22 38.22 9.38 11.56
CA SER A 22 36.78 9.45 11.86
C SER A 22 35.95 9.80 10.62
N LEU A 23 34.63 9.53 10.68
CA LEU A 23 33.70 9.93 9.63
C LEU A 23 33.71 11.46 9.40
N ARG A 24 33.78 12.24 10.49
CA ARG A 24 33.88 13.70 10.42
C ARG A 24 35.11 14.18 9.67
N GLU A 25 36.27 13.58 9.93
CA GLU A 25 37.52 13.94 9.25
C GLU A 25 37.53 13.52 7.78
N ALA A 26 36.98 12.35 7.46
CA ALA A 26 36.85 11.90 6.08
C ALA A 26 35.99 12.88 5.25
N VAL A 27 34.87 13.33 5.80
CA VAL A 27 34.00 14.32 5.14
C VAL A 27 34.69 15.68 5.04
N GLU A 28 35.34 16.17 6.10
CA GLU A 28 36.07 17.42 6.04
C GLU A 28 37.21 17.38 5.01
N ALA A 29 37.90 16.24 4.89
CA ALA A 29 38.95 16.05 3.90
C ALA A 29 38.40 16.08 2.47
N ALA A 30 37.29 15.36 2.21
CA ALA A 30 36.62 15.38 0.91
C ALA A 30 36.19 16.80 0.52
N ASN A 31 35.58 17.54 1.44
CA ASN A 31 35.15 18.93 1.22
C ASN A 31 36.27 19.90 0.79
N THR A 32 37.55 19.57 1.05
CA THR A 32 38.67 20.46 0.68
C THR A 32 39.13 20.33 -0.77
N THR A 33 38.70 19.28 -1.49
CA THR A 33 39.26 18.94 -2.80
C THR A 33 38.16 18.69 -3.84
N PRO A 34 37.87 19.66 -4.71
CA PRO A 34 36.78 19.56 -5.69
C PRO A 34 36.75 18.27 -6.52
N GLY A 35 35.59 17.60 -6.55
CA GLY A 35 35.24 16.48 -7.41
C GLY A 35 34.85 15.19 -6.65
N GLU A 36 34.20 14.24 -7.33
CA GLU A 36 33.69 13.00 -6.75
C GLU A 36 34.72 12.26 -5.88
N ASP A 37 34.48 12.14 -4.58
CA ASP A 37 35.31 11.43 -3.61
C ASP A 37 34.54 10.25 -2.97
N LEU A 38 35.26 9.23 -2.50
CA LEU A 38 34.70 8.00 -1.91
C LEU A 38 35.05 7.92 -0.41
N ILE A 39 34.06 7.68 0.44
CA ILE A 39 34.24 7.31 1.85
C ILE A 39 33.75 5.88 2.05
N ASN A 40 34.64 5.04 2.57
CA ASN A 40 34.31 3.67 3.00
C ASN A 40 34.68 3.47 4.47
N PHE A 41 34.21 2.37 5.05
CA PHE A 41 34.49 2.00 6.44
C PHE A 41 35.34 0.72 6.47
N GLU A 42 36.22 0.58 7.44
CA GLU A 42 36.91 -0.68 7.71
C GLU A 42 35.96 -1.71 8.31
N ASP A 43 36.08 -2.97 7.88
CA ASP A 43 35.32 -4.11 8.42
C ASP A 43 35.45 -4.26 9.95
N SER A 44 36.51 -3.72 10.54
CA SER A 44 36.75 -3.70 11.99
C SER A 44 35.71 -2.89 12.77
N LEU A 45 34.95 -2.04 12.08
CA LEU A 45 33.86 -1.23 12.64
C LEU A 45 32.51 -1.97 12.64
N SER A 46 32.46 -3.20 12.12
CA SER A 46 31.26 -4.05 12.11
C SER A 46 30.61 -4.17 13.49
N GLY A 47 29.29 -3.96 13.56
CA GLY A 47 28.47 -3.95 14.77
C GLY A 47 28.59 -2.68 15.62
N GLY A 48 29.29 -1.64 15.13
CA GLY A 48 29.50 -0.38 15.85
C GLY A 48 28.49 0.72 15.53
N THR A 49 28.43 1.73 16.40
CA THR A 49 27.72 2.99 16.17
C THR A 49 28.71 4.15 16.07
N VAL A 50 28.68 4.87 14.96
CA VAL A 50 29.36 6.17 14.80
C VAL A 50 28.40 7.26 15.27
N ASP A 51 28.58 7.75 16.49
CA ASP A 51 27.77 8.87 16.98
C ASP A 51 28.28 10.19 16.37
N ILE A 52 27.48 10.79 15.49
CA ILE A 52 27.89 12.06 14.87
C ILE A 52 27.68 13.27 15.79
N GLY A 53 26.96 13.14 16.91
CA GLY A 53 26.77 14.17 17.93
C GLY A 53 26.10 15.46 17.44
N GLY A 54 25.51 15.44 16.24
CA GLY A 54 24.98 16.60 15.52
C GLY A 54 25.07 16.42 14.00
N ASN A 55 25.17 17.52 13.25
CA ASN A 55 25.15 17.50 11.79
C ASN A 55 26.55 17.25 11.16
N LEU A 56 26.58 16.58 10.01
CA LEU A 56 27.76 16.33 9.19
C LEU A 56 27.65 17.08 7.86
N ASN A 57 28.29 18.25 7.75
CA ASN A 57 28.16 19.10 6.58
C ASN A 57 29.04 18.60 5.42
N ILE A 58 28.41 18.19 4.32
CA ILE A 58 29.06 17.84 3.06
C ILE A 58 28.88 19.01 2.09
N THR A 59 29.93 19.39 1.36
CA THR A 59 29.93 20.51 0.38
C THR A 59 30.51 20.14 -0.99
N ASP A 60 30.94 18.89 -1.18
CA ASP A 60 31.56 18.36 -2.42
C ASP A 60 30.81 17.13 -2.95
N GLU A 61 31.14 16.70 -4.16
CA GLU A 61 30.59 15.46 -4.73
C GLU A 61 31.13 14.24 -3.97
N LEU A 62 30.24 13.43 -3.40
CA LEU A 62 30.64 12.35 -2.49
C LEU A 62 29.84 11.06 -2.69
N ILE A 63 30.53 9.94 -2.57
CA ILE A 63 29.98 8.61 -2.42
C ILE A 63 30.34 8.11 -1.03
N ILE A 64 29.34 7.84 -0.17
CA ILE A 64 29.55 7.17 1.11
C ILE A 64 28.97 5.76 1.02
N THR A 65 29.84 4.76 1.16
CA THR A 65 29.44 3.36 1.24
C THR A 65 29.66 2.87 2.66
N GLY A 66 28.58 2.64 3.40
CA GLY A 66 28.62 1.93 4.68
C GLY A 66 28.96 0.46 4.53
N LEU A 67 29.11 -0.23 5.66
CA LEU A 67 29.33 -1.69 5.68
C LEU A 67 28.02 -2.47 5.43
N GLY A 68 26.88 -1.82 5.62
CA GLY A 68 25.56 -2.45 5.76
C GLY A 68 24.96 -2.09 7.12
N LYS A 69 23.63 -2.09 7.21
CA LYS A 69 22.89 -1.77 8.44
C LYS A 69 23.28 -2.65 9.64
N ASP A 70 23.58 -3.93 9.39
CA ASP A 70 23.95 -4.92 10.41
C ASP A 70 25.42 -4.81 10.85
N ASP A 71 26.21 -4.03 10.10
CA ASP A 71 27.63 -3.81 10.36
C ASP A 71 27.92 -2.39 10.85
N LEU A 72 27.10 -1.38 10.53
CA LEU A 72 27.42 -0.02 10.95
C LEU A 72 26.19 0.89 11.05
N SER A 73 26.01 1.46 12.25
CA SER A 73 24.99 2.48 12.50
C SER A 73 25.60 3.88 12.65
N VAL A 74 24.86 4.91 12.22
CA VAL A 74 25.20 6.30 12.47
C VAL A 74 24.19 6.87 13.47
N GLY A 75 24.65 7.16 14.69
CA GLY A 75 23.83 7.79 15.72
C GLY A 75 23.67 9.29 15.42
N GLY A 76 22.44 9.80 15.39
CA GLY A 76 22.10 11.18 15.08
C GLY A 76 21.55 11.40 13.66
N THR A 77 21.19 12.64 13.35
CA THR A 77 20.59 13.03 12.06
C THR A 77 21.65 13.37 11.01
N LEU A 78 21.61 12.67 9.89
CA LEU A 78 22.42 12.99 8.72
C LEU A 78 21.88 14.27 8.05
N SER A 79 22.61 15.38 8.10
CA SER A 79 22.17 16.68 7.58
C SER A 79 23.05 17.20 6.45
N PHE A 80 22.48 17.40 5.26
CA PHE A 80 23.17 17.84 4.04
C PHE A 80 22.65 19.21 3.62
N LEU A 81 23.50 20.24 3.66
CA LEU A 81 23.09 21.64 3.41
C LEU A 81 23.91 22.21 2.24
N ASP A 82 23.25 22.89 1.31
CA ASP A 82 23.85 23.68 0.23
C ASP A 82 24.80 22.90 -0.73
N ASN A 83 24.59 21.60 -1.01
CA ASN A 83 25.41 20.90 -2.01
C ASN A 83 24.96 21.21 -3.44
N THR A 84 25.76 21.97 -4.18
CA THR A 84 25.55 22.13 -5.62
C THR A 84 26.02 20.93 -6.46
N ASN A 85 26.35 19.80 -5.81
CA ASN A 85 26.99 18.62 -6.40
C ASN A 85 26.22 17.33 -6.07
N ASN A 86 26.51 16.23 -6.78
CA ASN A 86 25.85 14.94 -6.58
C ASN A 86 26.28 14.28 -5.26
N LEU A 87 25.34 13.63 -4.58
CA LEU A 87 25.61 12.83 -3.38
C LEU A 87 24.99 11.44 -3.51
N THR A 88 25.77 10.39 -3.27
CA THR A 88 25.28 9.01 -3.18
C THR A 88 25.59 8.41 -1.81
N ILE A 89 24.56 7.92 -1.10
CA ILE A 89 24.72 7.20 0.16
C ILE A 89 24.07 5.82 0.04
N SER A 90 24.77 4.79 0.55
CA SER A 90 24.27 3.42 0.59
C SER A 90 24.85 2.63 1.76
N GLY A 91 24.08 1.68 2.31
CA GLY A 91 24.57 0.71 3.30
C GLY A 91 24.78 1.29 4.70
N LEU A 92 24.01 2.32 5.07
CA LEU A 92 24.03 2.94 6.40
C LEU A 92 22.63 2.94 7.01
N SER A 93 22.57 2.82 8.34
CA SER A 93 21.41 3.19 9.15
C SER A 93 21.64 4.53 9.85
N ALA A 94 20.56 5.27 10.12
CA ALA A 94 20.61 6.59 10.76
C ALA A 94 19.37 6.90 11.60
N GLU A 95 19.48 7.78 12.60
CA GLU A 95 18.33 8.26 13.40
C GLU A 95 17.50 9.34 12.70
N GLY A 96 17.86 9.72 11.47
CA GLY A 96 17.10 10.65 10.66
C GLY A 96 17.91 11.17 9.49
N PHE A 97 17.23 11.74 8.51
CA PHE A 97 17.83 12.27 7.30
C PHE A 97 17.26 13.64 7.00
N ILE A 98 18.13 14.63 6.81
CA ILE A 98 17.76 15.98 6.40
C ILE A 98 18.62 16.40 5.22
N ALA A 99 18.01 16.82 4.13
CA ALA A 99 18.67 17.43 2.99
C ALA A 99 18.07 18.81 2.69
N GLN A 100 18.90 19.85 2.52
CA GLN A 100 18.46 21.19 2.12
C GLN A 100 19.29 21.80 0.98
N ASP A 101 18.62 22.38 -0.01
CA ASP A 101 19.19 23.17 -1.12
C ASP A 101 20.26 22.43 -1.95
N ASN A 102 20.05 21.14 -2.24
CA ASN A 102 21.03 20.31 -2.96
C ASN A 102 20.66 20.09 -4.45
N SER A 103 21.63 19.95 -5.37
CA SER A 103 21.32 19.75 -6.79
C SER A 103 20.71 18.38 -7.07
N ASP A 104 21.43 17.29 -6.84
CA ASP A 104 20.95 15.91 -7.09
C ASP A 104 21.40 14.99 -5.94
N ILE A 105 20.45 14.36 -5.25
CA ILE A 105 20.73 13.46 -4.12
C ILE A 105 20.19 12.07 -4.42
N GLN A 106 21.04 11.05 -4.31
CA GLN A 106 20.63 9.66 -4.31
C GLN A 106 20.95 8.99 -2.97
N VAL A 107 19.96 8.37 -2.38
CA VAL A 107 20.02 7.88 -1.01
C VAL A 107 19.39 6.51 -0.96
N ASN A 108 20.14 5.51 -0.54
CA ASN A 108 19.62 4.18 -0.22
C ASN A 108 19.92 3.96 1.27
N LEU A 109 18.88 3.97 2.08
CA LEU A 109 19.01 3.85 3.52
C LEU A 109 18.15 2.72 4.03
N ASP A 110 18.73 1.96 4.95
CA ASP A 110 18.10 0.83 5.58
C ASP A 110 17.95 1.13 7.07
N ASP A 111 16.76 0.84 7.60
CA ASP A 111 16.45 0.89 9.03
C ASP A 111 16.72 2.26 9.64
N ILE A 112 16.28 3.27 8.90
CA ILE A 112 16.20 4.63 9.41
C ILE A 112 15.14 4.73 10.47
N MET A 113 15.44 5.57 11.44
CA MET A 113 14.46 6.02 12.40
C MET A 113 14.26 7.52 12.32
N GLY A 114 13.12 7.99 12.83
CA GLY A 114 12.83 9.42 12.87
C GLY A 114 12.38 9.98 11.53
N GLU A 115 12.61 11.27 11.31
CA GLU A 115 12.06 11.99 10.17
C GLU A 115 13.05 12.00 9.01
N ILE A 116 12.52 11.81 7.80
CA ILE A 116 13.22 12.08 6.54
C ILE A 116 12.68 13.39 6.00
N SER A 117 13.56 14.38 5.82
CA SER A 117 13.21 15.70 5.32
C SER A 117 14.11 16.10 4.15
N ALA A 118 13.53 16.52 3.02
CA ALA A 118 14.29 17.06 1.89
C ALA A 118 13.65 18.38 1.40
N VAL A 119 14.39 19.49 1.44
CA VAL A 119 13.87 20.85 1.17
C VAL A 119 14.73 21.60 0.17
N GLY A 120 14.18 22.03 -0.98
CA GLY A 120 14.94 22.77 -2.00
C GLY A 120 15.95 21.92 -2.79
N GLY A 121 16.02 22.09 -4.11
CA GLY A 121 16.96 21.34 -4.97
C GLY A 121 16.42 20.96 -6.34
N ASN A 122 17.26 20.30 -7.17
CA ASN A 122 16.79 19.78 -8.47
C ASN A 122 16.14 18.40 -8.28
N SER A 123 16.91 17.35 -7.97
CA SER A 123 16.38 15.99 -7.83
C SER A 123 16.76 15.30 -6.53
N VAL A 124 15.82 14.53 -5.99
CA VAL A 124 16.02 13.71 -4.80
C VAL A 124 15.46 12.31 -5.06
N SER A 125 16.32 11.30 -4.97
CA SER A 125 15.96 9.89 -5.08
C SER A 125 16.25 9.20 -3.74
N ILE A 126 15.22 8.73 -3.05
CA ILE A 126 15.34 8.07 -1.75
C ILE A 126 14.76 6.66 -1.87
N ASN A 127 15.55 5.66 -1.49
CA ASN A 127 15.11 4.29 -1.32
C ASN A 127 15.25 3.95 0.17
N ILE A 128 14.16 3.51 0.77
CA ILE A 128 14.01 3.25 2.20
C ILE A 128 13.59 1.80 2.34
N ASN A 129 14.32 1.03 3.13
CA ASN A 129 13.95 -0.34 3.47
C ASN A 129 13.94 -0.51 4.98
N ARG A 130 12.98 -1.28 5.51
CA ARG A 130 12.94 -1.72 6.91
C ARG A 130 13.00 -0.58 7.94
N ALA A 131 12.45 0.57 7.62
CA ALA A 131 12.55 1.77 8.44
C ALA A 131 11.37 1.92 9.40
N ASP A 132 11.59 2.57 10.56
CA ASP A 132 10.56 3.03 11.48
C ASP A 132 10.57 4.55 11.57
N LEU A 133 9.82 5.17 10.66
CA LEU A 133 9.87 6.60 10.39
C LEU A 133 8.80 7.35 11.15
N SER A 134 9.15 8.52 11.66
CA SER A 134 8.19 9.48 12.22
C SER A 134 7.59 10.42 11.17
N GLY A 135 7.92 10.24 9.89
CA GLY A 135 7.42 11.02 8.76
C GLY A 135 8.42 11.14 7.62
N ILE A 136 7.90 11.44 6.43
CA ILE A 136 8.69 11.71 5.22
C ILE A 136 8.19 13.02 4.63
N ILE A 137 9.03 14.05 4.62
CA ILE A 137 8.68 15.38 4.14
C ILE A 137 9.59 15.76 2.99
N THR A 138 8.99 16.15 1.86
CA THR A 138 9.71 16.80 0.76
C THR A 138 9.06 18.14 0.42
N GLU A 139 9.87 19.20 0.31
CA GLU A 139 9.40 20.56 0.04
C GLU A 139 10.26 21.28 -1.01
N GLN A 140 9.62 21.96 -1.98
CA GLN A 140 10.29 22.83 -2.96
C GLN A 140 11.38 22.13 -3.82
N ILE A 141 11.21 20.84 -4.11
CA ILE A 141 12.11 20.05 -4.98
C ILE A 141 11.59 20.03 -6.43
N ASP A 142 12.47 20.04 -7.44
CA ASP A 142 12.08 19.92 -8.86
C ASP A 142 11.76 18.46 -9.28
N SER A 143 12.22 17.42 -8.59
CA SER A 143 11.74 16.05 -8.81
C SER A 143 12.06 15.15 -7.64
N VAL A 144 11.10 14.31 -7.22
CA VAL A 144 11.34 13.29 -6.18
C VAL A 144 11.07 11.89 -6.75
N THR A 145 11.98 10.96 -6.50
CA THR A 145 11.71 9.52 -6.61
C THR A 145 11.80 8.93 -5.22
N LEU A 146 10.74 8.26 -4.76
CA LEU A 146 10.73 7.61 -3.46
C LEU A 146 10.34 6.15 -3.61
N THR A 147 11.10 5.27 -2.98
CA THR A 147 10.68 3.89 -2.73
C THR A 147 10.72 3.64 -1.23
N VAL A 148 9.63 3.12 -0.67
CA VAL A 148 9.52 2.67 0.72
C VAL A 148 9.18 1.19 0.70
N ASN A 149 10.00 0.35 1.29
CA ASN A 149 9.80 -1.09 1.37
C ASN A 149 9.86 -1.56 2.82
N GLU A 150 8.95 -2.46 3.21
CA GLU A 150 9.04 -3.17 4.49
C GLU A 150 9.15 -2.24 5.71
N SER A 151 8.58 -1.04 5.62
CA SER A 151 8.78 0.02 6.60
C SER A 151 7.49 0.38 7.32
N THR A 152 7.61 0.89 8.53
CA THR A 152 6.54 1.55 9.28
C THR A 152 6.75 3.06 9.21
N VAL A 153 5.70 3.81 8.91
CA VAL A 153 5.68 5.26 8.97
C VAL A 153 4.55 5.68 9.89
N SER A 154 4.92 6.37 10.98
CA SER A 154 4.02 6.82 12.05
C SER A 154 3.72 8.31 12.02
N GLY A 155 4.17 9.03 10.98
CA GLY A 155 3.81 10.43 10.74
C GLY A 155 3.68 10.76 9.26
N ASP A 156 3.35 12.02 8.96
CA ASP A 156 2.93 12.42 7.62
C ASP A 156 3.95 12.06 6.54
N ILE A 157 3.46 11.47 5.45
CA ILE A 157 4.21 11.37 4.19
C ILE A 157 3.74 12.55 3.32
N LEU A 158 4.52 13.63 3.31
CA LEU A 158 4.19 14.89 2.66
C LEU A 158 5.12 15.15 1.46
N PHE A 159 4.53 15.28 0.27
CA PHE A 159 5.25 15.66 -0.94
C PHE A 159 4.80 17.01 -1.50
N THR A 160 5.72 17.98 -1.49
CA THR A 160 5.53 19.32 -2.06
C THR A 160 6.68 19.63 -3.04
N VAL A 161 6.36 19.68 -4.33
CA VAL A 161 7.33 20.03 -5.40
C VAL A 161 7.12 21.43 -5.96
N ASN A 162 8.13 21.94 -6.69
CA ASN A 162 7.99 23.17 -7.47
C ASN A 162 6.94 23.01 -8.59
N ARG A 163 6.40 24.12 -9.09
CA ARG A 163 5.36 24.08 -10.13
C ARG A 163 5.88 23.48 -11.45
N GLY A 164 5.16 22.49 -11.99
CA GLY A 164 5.46 21.88 -13.29
C GLY A 164 6.37 20.65 -13.22
N TYR A 165 6.56 20.12 -12.01
CA TYR A 165 7.45 19.03 -11.68
C TYR A 165 6.68 17.86 -11.06
N TYR A 166 7.33 16.68 -10.97
CA TYR A 166 6.67 15.42 -10.65
C TYR A 166 7.39 14.66 -9.52
N VAL A 167 6.64 13.76 -8.89
CA VAL A 167 7.08 12.76 -7.92
C VAL A 167 6.64 11.41 -8.46
N ASP A 168 7.53 10.44 -8.36
CA ASP A 168 7.24 9.03 -8.57
C ASP A 168 7.51 8.31 -7.26
N ALA A 169 6.46 7.84 -6.61
CA ALA A 169 6.56 7.20 -5.30
C ALA A 169 6.02 5.76 -5.36
N SER A 170 6.74 4.84 -4.73
CA SER A 170 6.32 3.45 -4.53
C SER A 170 6.39 3.11 -3.04
N ILE A 171 5.33 2.51 -2.52
CA ILE A 171 5.23 2.03 -1.14
C ILE A 171 4.87 0.56 -1.21
N ASN A 172 5.72 -0.31 -0.67
CA ASN A 172 5.62 -1.75 -0.80
C ASN A 172 5.78 -2.42 0.58
N ASN A 173 4.96 -3.43 0.89
CA ASN A 173 5.11 -4.21 2.13
C ASN A 173 5.17 -3.35 3.40
N SER A 174 4.55 -2.17 3.40
CA SER A 174 4.78 -1.13 4.42
C SER A 174 3.50 -0.76 5.15
N THR A 175 3.64 -0.25 6.36
CA THR A 175 2.54 0.29 7.17
C THR A 175 2.67 1.79 7.31
N ILE A 176 1.56 2.49 7.10
CA ILE A 176 1.42 3.93 7.32
C ILE A 176 0.30 4.10 8.35
N ASP A 177 0.68 4.31 9.60
CA ASP A 177 -0.24 4.44 10.74
C ASP A 177 0.08 5.71 11.53
N ASN A 178 -0.42 6.85 11.06
CA ASN A 178 0.16 8.13 11.48
C ASN A 178 -0.35 8.71 12.79
N GLY A 179 -1.32 8.09 13.49
CA GLY A 179 -1.82 8.53 14.81
C GLY A 179 -2.10 10.04 14.97
N GLY A 180 -2.23 10.77 13.86
CA GLY A 180 -1.94 12.20 13.71
C GLY A 180 -2.55 12.77 12.42
N ILE A 181 -2.27 14.03 12.10
CA ILE A 181 -3.07 14.90 11.20
C ILE A 181 -3.13 14.53 9.70
N GLY A 182 -2.38 13.55 9.19
CA GLY A 182 -2.31 13.24 7.75
C GLY A 182 -1.96 11.79 7.41
N GLY A 183 -2.37 11.31 6.23
CA GLY A 183 -1.90 10.06 5.62
C GLY A 183 -0.78 10.32 4.60
N ILE A 184 -0.93 9.83 3.37
CA ILE A 184 -0.08 10.23 2.22
C ILE A 184 -0.65 11.51 1.62
N TYR A 185 0.07 12.63 1.77
CA TYR A 185 -0.29 13.92 1.19
C TYR A 185 0.59 14.27 0.00
N SER A 186 -0.02 14.61 -1.12
CA SER A 186 0.74 14.76 -2.36
C SER A 186 0.10 15.71 -3.40
N GLY A 187 0.90 16.59 -4.01
CA GLY A 187 0.59 17.28 -5.29
C GLY A 187 0.54 16.39 -6.56
N PHE A 188 1.05 16.87 -7.71
CA PHE A 188 0.85 16.28 -9.06
C PHE A 188 1.71 15.03 -9.41
N PHE A 189 1.28 13.77 -9.16
CA PHE A 189 2.23 12.61 -9.16
C PHE A 189 1.79 11.24 -9.70
N ASN A 190 2.75 10.32 -9.85
CA ASN A 190 2.53 8.87 -9.88
C ASN A 190 2.76 8.28 -8.48
N LEU A 191 1.78 7.55 -7.93
CA LEU A 191 1.91 6.84 -6.65
C LEU A 191 1.53 5.38 -6.85
N ARG A 192 2.38 4.46 -6.39
CA ARG A 192 2.09 3.03 -6.31
C ARG A 192 2.11 2.60 -4.86
N VAL A 193 1.04 1.96 -4.41
CA VAL A 193 0.94 1.33 -3.09
C VAL A 193 0.65 -0.15 -3.33
N ASN A 194 1.56 -1.02 -2.91
CA ASN A 194 1.44 -2.45 -3.10
C ASN A 194 1.65 -3.20 -1.80
N ASN A 195 0.81 -4.20 -1.52
CA ASN A 195 0.95 -5.06 -0.34
C ASN A 195 1.15 -4.27 0.96
N SER A 196 0.44 -3.15 1.13
CA SER A 196 0.72 -2.18 2.19
C SER A 196 -0.56 -1.83 2.94
N VAL A 197 -0.40 -1.30 4.16
CA VAL A 197 -1.52 -0.83 4.97
C VAL A 197 -1.42 0.66 5.26
N ILE A 198 -2.55 1.34 5.13
CA ILE A 198 -2.71 2.75 5.47
C ILE A 198 -3.88 2.87 6.45
N SER A 199 -3.59 3.10 7.72
CA SER A 199 -4.61 3.07 8.77
C SER A 199 -4.49 4.20 9.79
N GLY A 200 -5.55 4.42 10.57
CA GLY A 200 -5.49 5.25 11.78
C GLY A 200 -5.26 6.75 11.57
N ASN A 201 -5.29 7.25 10.34
CA ASN A 201 -4.96 8.65 10.04
C ASN A 201 -6.12 9.59 10.45
N ASP A 202 -5.84 10.76 11.04
CA ASP A 202 -6.89 11.77 11.35
C ASP A 202 -7.44 12.48 10.08
N SER A 203 -6.74 12.35 8.96
CA SER A 203 -7.17 12.82 7.63
C SER A 203 -7.50 11.62 6.73
N SER A 204 -7.49 11.85 5.43
CA SER A 204 -7.58 10.79 4.43
C SER A 204 -6.31 9.94 4.42
N GLY A 205 -6.46 8.63 4.17
CA GLY A 205 -5.31 7.72 4.04
C GLY A 205 -4.40 8.12 2.88
N ILE A 206 -5.01 8.45 1.74
CA ILE A 206 -4.34 9.04 0.59
C ILE A 206 -5.08 10.33 0.22
N TYR A 207 -4.39 11.46 0.19
CA TYR A 207 -4.98 12.78 -0.05
C TYR A 207 -4.21 13.60 -1.08
N PHE A 208 -4.93 13.99 -2.14
CA PHE A 208 -4.45 14.85 -3.21
C PHE A 208 -5.32 16.13 -3.27
N PRO A 209 -4.82 17.27 -2.76
CA PRO A 209 -5.56 18.53 -2.69
C PRO A 209 -5.86 19.15 -4.06
N THR A 210 -6.93 19.92 -4.15
CA THR A 210 -7.13 20.87 -5.25
C THR A 210 -6.17 22.02 -5.02
N ASP A 211 -5.23 22.25 -5.92
CA ASP A 211 -4.50 23.52 -5.92
C ASP A 211 -5.53 24.66 -5.98
N ASN A 212 -5.51 25.57 -5.00
CA ASN A 212 -6.43 26.74 -4.90
C ASN A 212 -6.45 27.62 -6.18
N TYR A 213 -5.53 27.39 -7.12
CA TYR A 213 -5.43 28.06 -8.42
C TYR A 213 -6.27 27.42 -9.53
N LEU A 214 -6.78 26.19 -9.35
CA LEU A 214 -7.63 25.49 -10.33
C LEU A 214 -9.07 26.04 -10.37
N THR A 215 -9.46 26.84 -9.37
CA THR A 215 -10.81 27.42 -9.25
C THR A 215 -11.12 28.53 -10.27
N SER A 216 -10.15 29.00 -11.05
CA SER A 216 -10.35 30.15 -11.95
C SER A 216 -9.99 29.93 -13.43
N TYR A 217 -9.27 28.87 -13.79
CA TYR A 217 -8.89 28.56 -15.18
C TYR A 217 -8.79 27.05 -15.41
N ILE A 218 -9.94 26.35 -15.33
CA ILE A 218 -10.11 24.94 -15.73
C ILE A 218 -9.98 24.83 -17.27
N TYR A 219 -8.79 25.03 -17.83
CA TYR A 219 -8.65 24.99 -19.30
C TYR A 219 -7.46 24.25 -19.88
N TYR A 220 -6.37 23.97 -19.16
CA TYR A 220 -5.14 23.56 -19.89
C TYR A 220 -4.13 22.69 -19.13
N PHE A 221 -4.55 21.90 -18.14
CA PHE A 221 -3.63 20.92 -17.56
C PHE A 221 -4.27 19.55 -17.50
N ASP A 222 -3.97 18.74 -18.51
CA ASP A 222 -3.95 17.29 -18.42
C ASP A 222 -3.09 16.95 -17.19
N SER A 223 -3.73 16.81 -16.03
CA SER A 223 -3.04 16.58 -14.78
C SER A 223 -2.79 15.07 -14.68
N ILE A 224 -1.56 14.69 -14.98
CA ILE A 224 -1.00 13.35 -15.26
C ILE A 224 -0.91 12.47 -14.00
N SER A 225 -1.74 12.71 -12.99
CA SER A 225 -1.62 11.96 -11.75
C SER A 225 -2.18 10.56 -11.92
N ASN A 226 -1.43 9.54 -11.53
CA ASN A 226 -1.83 8.14 -11.64
C ASN A 226 -1.52 7.42 -10.33
N ILE A 227 -2.58 7.00 -9.64
CA ILE A 227 -2.48 6.29 -8.36
C ILE A 227 -2.88 4.85 -8.60
N ILE A 228 -2.01 3.93 -8.21
CA ILE A 228 -2.25 2.49 -8.29
C ILE A 228 -2.15 1.91 -6.89
N VAL A 229 -3.21 1.28 -6.41
CA VAL A 229 -3.27 0.59 -5.13
C VAL A 229 -3.55 -0.89 -5.40
N THR A 230 -2.63 -1.78 -5.03
CA THR A 230 -2.74 -3.23 -5.26
C THR A 230 -2.52 -4.03 -3.99
N ASN A 231 -3.32 -5.08 -3.77
CA ASN A 231 -3.17 -6.00 -2.63
C ASN A 231 -3.03 -5.28 -1.28
N SER A 232 -3.71 -4.14 -1.11
CA SER A 232 -3.46 -3.22 0.01
C SER A 232 -4.71 -2.98 0.85
N SER A 233 -4.51 -2.52 2.08
CA SER A 233 -5.60 -2.22 3.00
C SER A 233 -5.56 -0.74 3.40
N ILE A 234 -6.66 -0.01 3.20
CA ILE A 234 -6.79 1.38 3.64
C ILE A 234 -7.99 1.47 4.58
N THR A 235 -7.74 1.59 5.88
CA THR A 235 -8.78 1.35 6.89
C THR A 235 -8.78 2.33 8.05
N SER A 236 -9.92 2.47 8.72
CA SER A 236 -10.02 3.20 9.99
C SER A 236 -9.51 4.64 9.96
N ASN A 237 -9.48 5.27 8.79
CA ASN A 237 -9.10 6.67 8.65
C ASN A 237 -10.29 7.56 9.01
N ARG A 238 -10.02 8.71 9.64
CA ARG A 238 -11.06 9.68 9.97
C ARG A 238 -11.51 10.49 8.75
N GLY A 239 -10.63 10.71 7.78
CA GLY A 239 -10.99 11.19 6.44
C GLY A 239 -11.45 10.07 5.52
N ALA A 240 -11.47 10.33 4.21
CA ALA A 240 -11.73 9.29 3.21
C ALA A 240 -10.50 8.38 3.03
N ALA A 241 -10.66 7.13 2.62
CA ALA A 241 -9.53 6.26 2.35
C ALA A 241 -8.62 6.85 1.26
N ILE A 242 -9.23 7.24 0.14
CA ILE A 242 -8.56 7.92 -0.97
C ILE A 242 -9.39 9.14 -1.36
N HIS A 243 -8.76 10.31 -1.40
CA HIS A 243 -9.36 11.55 -1.88
C HIS A 243 -8.44 12.19 -2.90
N MET A 244 -8.93 12.32 -4.14
CA MET A 244 -8.23 12.98 -5.22
C MET A 244 -9.03 14.08 -5.89
N SER A 245 -8.28 15.09 -6.33
CA SER A 245 -8.80 16.29 -6.95
C SER A 245 -8.80 16.25 -8.48
N ALA A 246 -7.90 15.45 -9.06
CA ALA A 246 -7.75 15.14 -10.48
C ALA A 246 -6.81 13.94 -10.65
N GLY A 247 -6.80 13.31 -11.84
CA GLY A 247 -5.94 12.17 -12.18
C GLY A 247 -6.65 10.82 -12.08
N ASP A 248 -5.99 9.77 -12.56
CA ASP A 248 -6.54 8.42 -12.65
C ASP A 248 -6.24 7.60 -11.39
N LEU A 249 -7.20 6.77 -10.99
CA LEU A 249 -7.06 5.81 -9.90
C LEU A 249 -7.25 4.39 -10.43
N THR A 250 -6.35 3.48 -10.07
CA THR A 250 -6.61 2.05 -10.12
C THR A 250 -6.52 1.46 -8.71
N VAL A 251 -7.55 0.74 -8.29
CA VAL A 251 -7.54 -0.08 -7.07
C VAL A 251 -7.80 -1.52 -7.48
N GLU A 252 -6.87 -2.40 -7.17
CA GLU A 252 -6.94 -3.82 -7.51
C GLU A 252 -6.71 -4.66 -6.25
N ASN A 253 -7.51 -5.71 -6.04
CA ASN A 253 -7.30 -6.68 -4.97
C ASN A 253 -7.18 -6.04 -3.57
N SER A 254 -7.88 -4.93 -3.30
CA SER A 254 -7.61 -4.10 -2.12
C SER A 254 -8.84 -3.86 -1.26
N ASN A 255 -8.61 -3.70 0.03
CA ASN A 255 -9.61 -3.51 1.06
C ASN A 255 -9.66 -2.05 1.51
N ILE A 256 -10.78 -1.38 1.26
CA ILE A 256 -11.06 -0.01 1.70
C ILE A 256 -12.22 -0.06 2.70
N ILE A 257 -11.91 -0.16 3.99
CA ILE A 257 -12.91 -0.51 5.00
C ILE A 257 -12.88 0.42 6.21
N GLY A 258 -14.05 0.90 6.65
CA GLY A 258 -14.16 1.58 7.95
C GLY A 258 -13.66 3.02 7.98
N ASN A 259 -13.55 3.70 6.84
CA ASN A 259 -13.06 5.07 6.75
C ASN A 259 -14.22 6.08 6.91
N GLN A 260 -14.14 6.94 7.92
CA GLN A 260 -15.25 7.81 8.33
C GLN A 260 -15.61 8.86 7.27
N GLY A 261 -14.62 9.40 6.56
CA GLY A 261 -14.85 10.42 5.53
C GLY A 261 -15.29 9.88 4.17
N GLY A 262 -15.21 8.56 3.94
CA GLY A 262 -15.55 7.90 2.69
C GLY A 262 -14.53 6.85 2.23
N GLY A 263 -14.87 6.04 1.25
CA GLY A 263 -13.97 5.07 0.62
C GLY A 263 -13.10 5.77 -0.41
N VAL A 264 -13.63 5.95 -1.61
CA VAL A 264 -12.93 6.61 -2.72
C VAL A 264 -13.66 7.87 -3.15
N ILE A 265 -12.96 9.00 -3.15
CA ILE A 265 -13.46 10.30 -3.61
C ILE A 265 -12.57 10.78 -4.77
N GLY A 266 -13.07 10.66 -6.00
CA GLY A 266 -12.52 11.27 -7.20
C GLY A 266 -13.25 12.57 -7.53
N SER A 267 -12.50 13.62 -7.89
CA SER A 267 -13.05 14.89 -8.34
C SER A 267 -12.73 15.13 -9.83
N THR A 268 -12.89 16.38 -10.28
CA THR A 268 -12.82 16.85 -11.67
C THR A 268 -11.95 16.03 -12.63
N GLY A 269 -12.61 15.18 -13.44
CA GLY A 269 -12.00 14.50 -14.58
C GLY A 269 -11.16 13.29 -14.20
N SER A 270 -11.35 12.73 -13.01
CA SER A 270 -10.67 11.51 -12.57
C SER A 270 -11.34 10.26 -13.14
N ASP A 271 -10.57 9.46 -13.88
CA ASP A 271 -10.99 8.11 -14.27
C ASP A 271 -10.66 7.13 -13.14
N LEU A 272 -11.65 6.36 -12.67
CA LEU A 272 -11.48 5.40 -11.58
C LEU A 272 -11.70 3.98 -12.10
N ASN A 273 -10.76 3.09 -11.83
CA ASN A 273 -10.84 1.67 -12.16
C ASN A 273 -10.68 0.82 -10.89
N ILE A 274 -11.75 0.16 -10.47
CA ILE A 274 -11.80 -0.65 -9.26
C ILE A 274 -12.03 -2.11 -9.67
N VAL A 275 -11.09 -2.99 -9.33
CA VAL A 275 -11.05 -4.38 -9.76
C VAL A 275 -10.86 -5.31 -8.57
N ASN A 276 -11.69 -6.34 -8.45
CA ASN A 276 -11.55 -7.38 -7.41
C ASN A 276 -11.31 -6.80 -6.00
N SER A 277 -11.97 -5.68 -5.69
CA SER A 277 -11.71 -4.91 -4.48
C SER A 277 -12.96 -4.76 -3.64
N THR A 278 -12.78 -4.50 -2.34
CA THR A 278 -13.89 -4.28 -1.42
C THR A 278 -13.84 -2.88 -0.84
N ILE A 279 -14.94 -2.14 -0.99
CA ILE A 279 -15.13 -0.80 -0.43
C ILE A 279 -16.35 -0.86 0.49
N ALA A 280 -16.11 -0.98 1.80
CA ALA A 280 -17.17 -1.28 2.74
C ALA A 280 -17.12 -0.52 4.05
N GLN A 281 -18.28 -0.32 4.67
CA GLN A 281 -18.38 0.29 6.01
C GLN A 281 -17.73 1.68 6.13
N ASN A 282 -17.67 2.42 5.02
CA ASN A 282 -17.14 3.78 5.00
C ASN A 282 -18.29 4.80 5.08
N GLY A 283 -17.98 6.07 5.35
CA GLY A 283 -18.99 7.14 5.31
C GLY A 283 -19.69 7.27 3.94
N PHE A 284 -18.99 6.96 2.86
CA PHE A 284 -19.49 6.83 1.48
C PHE A 284 -18.67 5.73 0.79
N GLY A 285 -19.22 5.01 -0.19
CA GLY A 285 -18.48 4.02 -0.98
C GLY A 285 -17.55 4.68 -1.99
N ILE A 286 -18.05 4.94 -3.20
CA ILE A 286 -17.34 5.62 -4.30
C ILE A 286 -18.10 6.89 -4.68
N LEU A 287 -17.37 8.00 -4.71
CA LEU A 287 -17.84 9.29 -5.22
C LEU A 287 -16.89 9.75 -6.33
N ASN A 288 -17.31 9.68 -7.59
CA ASN A 288 -16.51 10.16 -8.73
C ASN A 288 -17.08 11.44 -9.35
N GLY A 289 -16.18 12.37 -9.70
CA GLY A 289 -16.50 13.65 -10.30
C GLY A 289 -16.01 13.77 -11.74
N TYR A 290 -16.95 13.72 -12.68
CA TYR A 290 -16.77 14.18 -14.06
C TYR A 290 -15.84 13.34 -14.97
N GLY A 291 -15.36 12.17 -14.51
CA GLY A 291 -14.61 11.17 -15.28
C GLY A 291 -15.29 9.80 -15.34
N ASP A 292 -14.66 8.84 -16.03
CA ASP A 292 -15.19 7.49 -16.18
C ASP A 292 -14.97 6.64 -14.91
N LEU A 293 -15.91 5.76 -14.59
CA LEU A 293 -15.80 4.80 -13.49
C LEU A 293 -16.00 3.38 -14.01
N SER A 294 -15.03 2.51 -13.79
CA SER A 294 -15.08 1.08 -14.06
C SER A 294 -15.05 0.31 -12.74
N LEU A 295 -16.06 -0.53 -12.51
CA LEU A 295 -16.16 -1.42 -11.37
C LEU A 295 -16.28 -2.85 -11.87
N VAL A 296 -15.31 -3.68 -11.54
CA VAL A 296 -15.18 -5.06 -12.02
C VAL A 296 -14.95 -5.98 -10.84
N GLN A 297 -15.74 -7.06 -10.72
CA GLN A 297 -15.50 -8.12 -9.73
C GLN A 297 -15.42 -7.62 -8.27
N SER A 298 -16.05 -6.50 -7.95
CA SER A 298 -15.82 -5.80 -6.69
C SER A 298 -17.05 -5.79 -5.79
N THR A 299 -16.84 -5.63 -4.49
CA THR A 299 -17.92 -5.54 -3.48
C THR A 299 -17.96 -4.14 -2.88
N ILE A 300 -19.12 -3.48 -2.98
CA ILE A 300 -19.37 -2.17 -2.38
C ILE A 300 -20.51 -2.32 -1.38
N SER A 301 -20.21 -2.32 -0.08
CA SER A 301 -21.20 -2.74 0.91
C SER A 301 -21.16 -2.05 2.26
N GLY A 302 -22.31 -1.85 2.89
CA GLY A 302 -22.34 -1.35 4.27
C GLY A 302 -21.94 0.13 4.41
N ASN A 303 -21.84 0.90 3.32
CA ASN A 303 -21.41 2.29 3.41
C ASN A 303 -22.58 3.19 3.86
N GLU A 304 -22.30 4.16 4.73
CA GLU A 304 -23.33 5.04 5.34
C GLU A 304 -24.02 5.98 4.34
N GLY A 305 -23.47 6.15 3.14
CA GLY A 305 -24.03 6.96 2.06
C GLY A 305 -24.23 6.19 0.76
N PHE A 306 -23.93 6.81 -0.38
CA PHE A 306 -23.94 6.11 -1.67
C PHE A 306 -22.88 5.00 -1.70
N GLY A 307 -23.24 3.84 -2.22
CA GLY A 307 -22.31 2.79 -2.62
C GLY A 307 -21.49 3.28 -3.81
N VAL A 308 -22.17 3.70 -4.89
CA VAL A 308 -21.51 4.26 -6.08
C VAL A 308 -22.25 5.50 -6.55
N ALA A 309 -21.55 6.63 -6.65
CA ALA A 309 -22.06 7.84 -7.26
C ALA A 309 -21.05 8.41 -8.26
N ASN A 310 -21.46 8.56 -9.52
CA ASN A 310 -20.64 9.21 -10.54
C ASN A 310 -21.41 10.38 -11.15
N PHE A 311 -20.81 11.57 -11.11
CA PHE A 311 -21.44 12.82 -11.51
C PHE A 311 -20.90 13.29 -12.85
N SER A 312 -21.80 13.73 -13.73
CA SER A 312 -21.43 14.55 -14.90
C SER A 312 -21.60 16.05 -14.60
N LYS A 313 -20.89 16.92 -15.33
CA LYS A 313 -21.04 18.38 -15.18
C LYS A 313 -21.35 19.10 -16.47
N ILE A 314 -22.26 20.06 -16.41
CA ILE A 314 -22.50 21.01 -17.50
C ILE A 314 -22.19 22.44 -17.05
N PHE A 315 -21.20 23.08 -17.69
CA PHE A 315 -20.85 24.48 -17.50
C PHE A 315 -21.52 25.38 -18.55
N TYR A 316 -22.14 26.47 -18.09
CA TYR A 316 -22.65 27.55 -18.94
C TYR A 316 -21.80 28.82 -18.79
N GLY A 317 -20.91 29.08 -19.75
CA GLY A 317 -20.23 30.37 -19.84
C GLY A 317 -21.20 31.47 -20.28
N GLY A 318 -21.13 32.66 -19.68
CA GLY A 318 -22.02 33.82 -19.94
C GLY A 318 -22.08 34.37 -21.38
N ARG A 319 -21.54 33.64 -22.38
CA ARG A 319 -21.59 33.92 -23.82
C ARG A 319 -22.20 32.78 -24.65
N GLY A 320 -22.83 31.79 -24.04
CA GLY A 320 -23.51 30.69 -24.76
C GLY A 320 -22.61 29.50 -25.13
N TYR A 321 -21.48 29.33 -24.45
CA TYR A 321 -20.68 28.09 -24.56
C TYR A 321 -21.14 27.09 -23.50
N THR A 322 -21.55 25.90 -23.96
CA THR A 322 -21.81 24.71 -23.15
C THR A 322 -20.59 23.81 -23.18
N PHE A 323 -20.00 23.53 -22.01
CA PHE A 323 -19.04 22.43 -21.85
C PHE A 323 -19.69 21.36 -21.00
N ALA A 324 -19.79 20.15 -21.53
CA ALA A 324 -20.33 19.00 -20.80
C ALA A 324 -19.18 18.01 -20.56
N PHE A 325 -18.85 17.79 -19.29
CA PHE A 325 -18.04 16.65 -18.87
C PHE A 325 -18.98 15.46 -18.76
N ARG A 326 -18.79 14.49 -19.65
CA ARG A 326 -19.56 13.25 -19.69
C ARG A 326 -18.79 12.21 -18.88
N ALA A 327 -19.38 11.77 -17.80
CA ALA A 327 -18.93 10.62 -17.04
C ALA A 327 -19.71 9.37 -17.49
N SER A 328 -19.00 8.27 -17.71
CA SER A 328 -19.61 6.95 -17.88
C SER A 328 -19.28 6.05 -16.69
N THR A 329 -20.20 5.17 -16.34
CA THR A 329 -20.00 4.18 -15.28
C THR A 329 -20.24 2.79 -15.85
N THR A 330 -19.31 1.87 -15.67
CA THR A 330 -19.45 0.47 -16.06
C THR A 330 -19.34 -0.40 -14.82
N ILE A 331 -20.35 -1.22 -14.57
CA ILE A 331 -20.40 -2.14 -13.43
C ILE A 331 -20.54 -3.56 -13.99
N SER A 332 -19.57 -4.42 -13.70
CA SER A 332 -19.56 -5.80 -14.18
C SER A 332 -19.16 -6.78 -13.08
N ASN A 333 -19.89 -7.89 -13.01
CA ASN A 333 -19.61 -8.97 -12.04
C ASN A 333 -19.45 -8.47 -10.60
N SER A 334 -20.16 -7.43 -10.18
CA SER A 334 -19.94 -6.75 -8.91
C SER A 334 -21.17 -6.81 -8.01
N THR A 335 -20.98 -6.61 -6.71
CA THR A 335 -22.04 -6.62 -5.69
C THR A 335 -22.11 -5.27 -5.00
N ILE A 336 -23.28 -4.64 -5.01
CA ILE A 336 -23.57 -3.35 -4.37
C ILE A 336 -24.82 -3.54 -3.49
N THR A 337 -24.62 -3.71 -2.18
CA THR A 337 -25.66 -4.08 -1.21
C THR A 337 -25.43 -3.36 0.11
N ASP A 338 -26.43 -3.29 0.98
CA ASP A 338 -26.30 -2.82 2.36
C ASP A 338 -25.73 -1.40 2.49
N ASN A 339 -25.71 -0.60 1.42
CA ASN A 339 -25.38 0.83 1.50
C ASN A 339 -26.65 1.63 1.79
N GLU A 340 -26.53 2.86 2.30
CA GLU A 340 -27.68 3.75 2.44
C GLU A 340 -28.37 3.96 1.08
N ASN A 341 -27.58 4.25 0.05
CA ASN A 341 -28.02 4.33 -1.35
C ASN A 341 -27.12 3.45 -2.22
N GLY A 342 -27.66 2.74 -3.21
CA GLY A 342 -26.91 1.84 -4.09
C GLY A 342 -26.09 2.60 -5.15
N VAL A 343 -26.62 2.67 -6.37
CA VAL A 343 -25.96 3.33 -7.52
C VAL A 343 -26.70 4.60 -7.92
N PHE A 344 -26.00 5.73 -7.83
CA PHE A 344 -26.45 7.03 -8.27
C PHE A 344 -25.87 7.37 -9.65
N ASN A 345 -26.77 7.71 -10.57
CA ASN A 345 -26.44 8.26 -11.87
C ASN A 345 -27.13 9.63 -12.00
N GLY A 346 -26.34 10.71 -11.98
CA GLY A 346 -26.90 12.05 -12.02
C GLY A 346 -25.95 13.10 -12.59
N VAL A 347 -26.46 14.32 -12.66
CA VAL A 347 -25.82 15.42 -13.40
C VAL A 347 -25.88 16.70 -12.59
N ASP A 348 -24.71 17.26 -12.30
CA ASP A 348 -24.54 18.59 -11.69
C ASP A 348 -24.63 19.68 -12.78
N ILE A 349 -25.61 20.58 -12.65
CA ILE A 349 -25.82 21.70 -13.56
C ILE A 349 -25.57 23.02 -12.82
N GLN A 350 -24.59 23.80 -13.26
CA GLN A 350 -24.30 25.12 -12.70
C GLN A 350 -24.43 26.25 -13.74
N GLY A 351 -25.41 27.16 -13.56
CA GLY A 351 -25.57 28.38 -14.38
C GLY A 351 -27.02 28.88 -14.54
N SER A 352 -27.23 30.18 -14.81
CA SER A 352 -28.57 30.81 -14.78
C SER A 352 -29.38 30.85 -16.09
N TYR A 353 -28.83 30.58 -17.29
CA TYR A 353 -29.62 30.73 -18.53
C TYR A 353 -29.15 29.80 -19.66
N VAL A 354 -30.08 29.01 -20.21
CA VAL A 354 -29.83 28.03 -21.28
C VAL A 354 -30.84 28.18 -22.41
N SER A 355 -30.39 28.28 -23.67
CA SER A 355 -31.22 28.48 -24.87
C SER A 355 -31.20 27.33 -25.90
N SER A 356 -30.83 26.09 -25.53
CA SER A 356 -30.79 24.94 -26.46
C SER A 356 -31.10 23.59 -25.76
N PRO A 357 -31.73 22.60 -26.42
CA PRO A 357 -32.36 21.44 -25.76
C PRO A 357 -31.41 20.27 -25.45
N ALA A 358 -31.80 19.50 -24.42
CA ALA A 358 -31.37 18.16 -23.97
C ALA A 358 -30.03 17.63 -24.51
N THR A 359 -29.02 17.58 -23.64
CA THR A 359 -27.76 16.87 -23.87
C THR A 359 -27.73 15.63 -22.99
N LEU A 360 -27.45 14.46 -23.58
CA LEU A 360 -27.17 13.22 -22.82
C LEU A 360 -25.95 13.49 -21.93
N ALA A 361 -26.10 13.39 -20.62
CA ALA A 361 -25.12 13.92 -19.69
C ALA A 361 -24.34 12.83 -18.96
N SER A 362 -24.94 11.68 -18.64
CA SER A 362 -24.27 10.55 -17.97
C SER A 362 -24.84 9.19 -18.45
N GLN A 363 -24.01 8.14 -18.41
CA GLN A 363 -24.41 6.78 -18.78
C GLN A 363 -23.87 5.77 -17.77
N THR A 364 -24.72 4.85 -17.31
CA THR A 364 -24.32 3.71 -16.48
C THR A 364 -24.67 2.41 -17.18
N THR A 365 -23.68 1.55 -17.43
CA THR A 365 -23.84 0.22 -18.01
C THR A 365 -23.64 -0.83 -16.92
N VAL A 366 -24.54 -1.79 -16.81
CA VAL A 366 -24.51 -2.84 -15.77
C VAL A 366 -24.70 -4.22 -16.39
N VAL A 367 -23.84 -5.16 -16.00
CA VAL A 367 -23.90 -6.56 -16.45
C VAL A 367 -23.48 -7.51 -15.33
N ASN A 368 -24.14 -8.68 -15.25
CA ASN A 368 -23.78 -9.76 -14.31
C ASN A 368 -23.64 -9.31 -12.84
N SER A 369 -24.39 -8.30 -12.39
CA SER A 369 -24.14 -7.64 -11.11
C SER A 369 -25.36 -7.66 -10.18
N ILE A 370 -25.11 -7.61 -8.88
CA ILE A 370 -26.13 -7.44 -7.84
C ILE A 370 -26.11 -5.97 -7.40
N ILE A 371 -27.25 -5.29 -7.55
CA ILE A 371 -27.50 -3.95 -7.02
C ILE A 371 -28.84 -4.02 -6.28
N SER A 372 -28.84 -4.64 -5.11
CA SER A 372 -30.06 -4.93 -4.36
C SER A 372 -29.73 -5.05 -2.88
N GLY A 373 -30.68 -4.71 -2.00
CA GLY A 373 -30.49 -4.76 -0.55
C GLY A 373 -29.90 -3.47 0.03
N ASN A 374 -29.89 -2.36 -0.71
CA ASN A 374 -29.55 -1.04 -0.19
C ASN A 374 -30.76 -0.45 0.56
N ASP A 375 -30.52 0.40 1.56
CA ASP A 375 -31.55 0.80 2.54
C ASP A 375 -32.65 1.70 1.93
N ASP A 376 -32.27 2.75 1.21
CA ASP A 376 -33.21 3.73 0.63
C ASP A 376 -33.54 3.39 -0.83
N GLU A 377 -32.55 3.46 -1.73
CA GLU A 377 -32.72 3.20 -3.16
C GLU A 377 -31.53 2.43 -3.74
N ASP A 378 -31.78 1.31 -4.42
CA ASP A 378 -30.73 0.52 -5.08
C ASP A 378 -30.16 1.21 -6.33
N VAL A 379 -31.03 1.87 -7.07
CA VAL A 379 -30.67 2.66 -8.24
C VAL A 379 -31.38 3.99 -8.10
N VAL A 380 -30.62 5.07 -8.23
CA VAL A 380 -31.10 6.44 -8.21
C VAL A 380 -30.71 7.08 -9.53
N ASN A 381 -31.71 7.48 -10.30
CA ASN A 381 -31.51 8.32 -11.49
C ASN A 381 -32.09 9.69 -11.17
N ASP A 382 -31.26 10.54 -10.56
CA ASP A 382 -31.68 11.88 -10.14
C ASP A 382 -31.02 12.97 -10.98
N SER A 383 -31.80 14.00 -11.25
CA SER A 383 -31.32 15.28 -11.75
C SER A 383 -31.52 16.27 -10.61
N ASP A 384 -30.45 16.61 -9.90
CA ASP A 384 -30.50 17.44 -8.69
C ASP A 384 -31.31 18.73 -8.92
N GLY A 385 -32.52 18.79 -8.33
CA GLY A 385 -33.24 20.00 -7.94
C GLY A 385 -33.76 21.00 -9.00
N ASP A 386 -35.09 21.06 -9.10
CA ASP A 386 -35.92 22.21 -9.55
C ASP A 386 -35.93 22.59 -11.05
N PHE A 387 -36.39 21.67 -11.91
CA PHE A 387 -36.83 22.06 -13.24
C PHE A 387 -38.26 22.59 -13.22
N SER A 388 -38.35 23.92 -13.19
CA SER A 388 -39.49 24.64 -13.75
C SER A 388 -39.71 24.28 -15.23
N THR A 389 -40.42 23.18 -15.48
CA THR A 389 -41.13 22.84 -16.74
C THR A 389 -40.38 22.81 -18.08
N TYR A 390 -39.06 23.04 -18.17
CA TYR A 390 -38.42 23.27 -19.48
C TYR A 390 -37.14 22.47 -19.83
N TYR A 391 -36.62 21.58 -18.98
CA TYR A 391 -35.38 20.83 -19.29
C TYR A 391 -35.45 19.37 -18.84
N TYR A 392 -34.92 18.44 -19.66
CA TYR A 392 -34.71 17.03 -19.33
C TYR A 392 -33.23 16.74 -19.48
N VAL A 393 -32.53 16.56 -18.37
CA VAL A 393 -31.23 15.90 -18.35
C VAL A 393 -31.51 14.44 -18.05
N ILE A 394 -31.03 13.55 -18.91
CA ILE A 394 -31.32 12.11 -18.81
C ILE A 394 -30.00 11.41 -18.56
N GLY A 395 -29.82 10.92 -17.32
CA GLY A 395 -28.92 9.81 -17.05
C GLY A 395 -29.50 8.55 -17.68
N LYS A 396 -28.70 7.78 -18.41
CA LYS A 396 -29.16 6.54 -19.07
C LYS A 396 -28.57 5.34 -18.37
N PHE A 397 -29.43 4.43 -17.90
CA PHE A 397 -29.00 3.08 -17.54
C PHE A 397 -29.08 2.14 -18.75
N ILE A 398 -28.09 1.27 -18.89
CA ILE A 398 -28.04 0.21 -19.89
C ILE A 398 -27.81 -1.10 -19.15
N SER A 399 -28.83 -1.95 -19.13
CA SER A 399 -28.66 -3.34 -18.70
C SER A 399 -28.23 -4.21 -19.87
N GLU A 400 -27.09 -4.89 -19.73
CA GLU A 400 -26.64 -5.93 -20.67
C GLU A 400 -27.04 -7.35 -20.23
N GLY A 401 -27.77 -7.47 -19.12
CA GLY A 401 -28.39 -8.72 -18.67
C GLY A 401 -27.71 -9.38 -17.47
N ASN A 402 -28.41 -10.38 -16.93
CA ASN A 402 -28.02 -11.18 -15.76
C ASN A 402 -27.78 -10.32 -14.51
N ASN A 403 -28.58 -9.28 -14.32
CA ASN A 403 -28.48 -8.41 -13.14
C ASN A 403 -29.57 -8.76 -12.12
N ILE A 404 -29.26 -8.63 -10.83
CA ILE A 404 -30.27 -8.58 -9.76
C ILE A 404 -30.36 -7.15 -9.28
N VAL A 405 -31.54 -6.56 -9.38
CA VAL A 405 -31.79 -5.19 -8.95
C VAL A 405 -32.99 -5.16 -8.02
N GLY A 406 -32.88 -4.40 -6.93
CA GLY A 406 -33.97 -4.23 -5.98
C GLY A 406 -35.03 -3.22 -6.46
N THR A 407 -35.47 -2.31 -5.60
CA THR A 407 -36.74 -1.55 -5.78
C THR A 407 -36.56 -0.06 -6.13
N GLY A 408 -35.36 0.38 -6.48
CA GLY A 408 -35.04 1.79 -6.77
C GLY A 408 -35.64 2.39 -8.05
N ASN A 409 -35.49 3.71 -8.22
CA ASN A 409 -35.85 4.41 -9.46
C ASN A 409 -34.90 4.00 -10.60
N GLY A 410 -35.42 3.83 -11.82
CA GLY A 410 -34.61 3.35 -12.95
C GLY A 410 -34.50 1.81 -13.06
N VAL A 411 -35.11 1.05 -12.14
CA VAL A 411 -35.28 -0.41 -12.27
C VAL A 411 -35.95 -0.80 -13.60
N SER A 412 -36.79 0.06 -14.18
CA SER A 412 -37.40 -0.17 -15.49
C SER A 412 -36.41 -0.22 -16.67
N ASP A 413 -35.19 0.31 -16.48
CA ASP A 413 -34.14 0.26 -17.50
C ASP A 413 -33.47 -1.13 -17.55
N PHE A 414 -33.67 -1.95 -16.50
CA PHE A 414 -33.29 -3.37 -16.46
C PHE A 414 -34.39 -4.22 -17.09
N SER A 415 -34.32 -4.34 -18.42
CA SER A 415 -35.38 -4.93 -19.25
C SER A 415 -34.94 -6.19 -20.00
N GLN A 416 -33.73 -6.69 -19.76
CA GLN A 416 -33.30 -7.95 -20.36
C GLN A 416 -34.06 -9.12 -19.75
N THR A 417 -34.32 -10.17 -20.52
CA THR A 417 -35.06 -11.35 -20.03
C THR A 417 -34.32 -12.11 -18.94
N THR A 418 -33.01 -11.88 -18.81
CA THR A 418 -32.17 -12.47 -17.77
C THR A 418 -31.98 -11.55 -16.56
N ASP A 419 -32.53 -10.34 -16.57
CA ASP A 419 -32.55 -9.48 -15.39
C ASP A 419 -33.62 -9.94 -14.40
N GLN A 420 -33.29 -9.88 -13.11
CA GLN A 420 -34.21 -10.04 -12.00
C GLN A 420 -34.40 -8.68 -11.33
N THR A 421 -35.63 -8.18 -11.34
CA THR A 421 -35.96 -6.85 -10.82
C THR A 421 -36.89 -6.93 -9.62
N ASN A 422 -36.78 -5.98 -8.68
CA ASN A 422 -37.50 -5.98 -7.41
C ASN A 422 -37.23 -7.26 -6.58
N THR A 423 -36.00 -7.76 -6.66
CA THR A 423 -35.60 -9.04 -6.06
C THR A 423 -34.56 -8.80 -4.98
N ALA A 424 -34.85 -9.22 -3.75
CA ALA A 424 -33.87 -9.22 -2.66
C ALA A 424 -32.75 -10.24 -2.95
N PRO A 425 -31.47 -9.94 -2.65
CA PRO A 425 -30.37 -10.77 -3.10
C PRO A 425 -30.12 -12.00 -2.20
N GLN A 426 -30.64 -12.01 -0.96
CA GLN A 426 -30.45 -13.09 0.03
C GLN A 426 -28.99 -13.52 0.18
N LEU A 427 -28.17 -12.59 0.69
CA LEU A 427 -26.74 -12.82 0.90
C LEU A 427 -26.41 -13.04 2.38
N ASN A 428 -25.33 -13.76 2.66
CA ASN A 428 -24.71 -13.81 3.98
C ASN A 428 -24.01 -12.47 4.27
N PRO A 429 -23.70 -12.18 5.55
CA PRO A 429 -22.89 -11.01 5.92
C PRO A 429 -21.54 -10.97 5.17
N LEU A 430 -21.01 -9.76 5.02
CA LEU A 430 -19.68 -9.52 4.46
C LEU A 430 -18.63 -10.17 5.38
N VAL A 431 -17.89 -11.13 4.83
CA VAL A 431 -16.78 -11.82 5.52
C VAL A 431 -15.73 -12.22 4.49
N ASP A 432 -14.54 -12.57 4.95
CA ASP A 432 -13.56 -13.27 4.11
C ASP A 432 -14.09 -14.68 3.78
N ASN A 433 -14.23 -15.00 2.49
CA ASN A 433 -14.61 -16.35 2.04
C ASN A 433 -13.49 -17.07 1.27
N GLY A 434 -12.24 -16.60 1.41
CA GLY A 434 -11.04 -17.20 0.83
C GLY A 434 -10.60 -16.56 -0.49
N GLY A 435 -10.65 -15.24 -0.60
CA GLY A 435 -10.07 -14.47 -1.71
C GLY A 435 -9.57 -13.09 -1.27
N PHE A 436 -9.00 -12.31 -2.20
CA PHE A 436 -8.29 -11.05 -1.90
C PHE A 436 -9.05 -10.05 -1.02
N THR A 437 -10.37 -10.04 -1.13
CA THR A 437 -11.19 -9.10 -0.37
C THR A 437 -12.46 -9.77 0.16
N PRO A 438 -12.98 -9.35 1.32
CA PRO A 438 -14.23 -9.86 1.86
C PRO A 438 -15.38 -9.71 0.86
N THR A 439 -16.20 -10.75 0.70
CA THR A 439 -17.37 -10.68 -0.17
C THR A 439 -18.61 -11.26 0.50
N HIS A 440 -19.76 -11.05 -0.14
CA HIS A 440 -21.02 -11.64 0.28
C HIS A 440 -21.24 -13.00 -0.38
N LEU A 441 -21.38 -14.07 0.42
CA LEU A 441 -21.81 -15.37 -0.09
C LEU A 441 -23.32 -15.43 -0.29
N PRO A 442 -23.83 -15.91 -1.45
CA PRO A 442 -25.24 -16.20 -1.61
C PRO A 442 -25.74 -17.25 -0.61
N GLN A 443 -26.92 -17.03 -0.04
CA GLN A 443 -27.62 -18.06 0.74
C GLN A 443 -28.12 -19.18 -0.19
N GLY A 444 -28.41 -20.38 0.35
CA GLY A 444 -28.75 -21.55 -0.46
C GLY A 444 -30.01 -21.44 -1.32
N ASP A 445 -30.91 -20.50 -1.02
CA ASP A 445 -32.11 -20.17 -1.79
C ASP A 445 -32.00 -18.83 -2.54
N SER A 446 -30.81 -18.22 -2.54
CA SER A 446 -30.60 -16.88 -3.09
C SER A 446 -30.98 -16.80 -4.57
N PRO A 447 -31.63 -15.70 -5.00
CA PRO A 447 -31.94 -15.50 -6.41
C PRO A 447 -30.70 -15.25 -7.24
N ALA A 448 -29.54 -14.97 -6.63
CA ALA A 448 -28.24 -14.90 -7.30
C ALA A 448 -27.78 -16.27 -7.79
N ILE A 449 -28.24 -17.34 -7.15
CA ILE A 449 -27.98 -18.71 -7.60
C ILE A 449 -28.83 -18.99 -8.84
N ASP A 450 -28.16 -19.45 -9.89
CA ASP A 450 -28.70 -19.78 -11.22
C ASP A 450 -29.19 -18.60 -12.08
N ALA A 451 -28.86 -17.37 -11.71
CA ALA A 451 -29.30 -16.16 -12.41
C ALA A 451 -28.45 -15.76 -13.63
N GLY A 452 -27.35 -16.47 -13.86
CA GLY A 452 -26.47 -16.24 -15.00
C GLY A 452 -26.98 -16.85 -16.29
N ASN A 453 -26.40 -16.46 -17.43
CA ASN A 453 -26.79 -17.02 -18.71
C ASN A 453 -26.38 -18.50 -18.84
N ARG A 454 -27.35 -19.42 -18.80
CA ARG A 454 -27.13 -20.86 -19.07
C ARG A 454 -26.87 -21.19 -20.54
N GLU A 455 -27.26 -20.32 -21.48
CA GLU A 455 -27.11 -20.58 -22.92
C GLU A 455 -25.66 -20.50 -23.40
N SER A 456 -24.76 -19.87 -22.64
CA SER A 456 -23.31 -19.91 -22.89
C SER A 456 -22.65 -21.20 -22.42
N LEU A 457 -23.37 -22.08 -21.69
CA LEU A 457 -22.87 -23.35 -21.17
C LEU A 457 -23.31 -24.54 -22.05
N PRO A 458 -22.45 -25.56 -22.27
CA PRO A 458 -22.81 -26.76 -23.02
C PRO A 458 -23.95 -27.53 -22.34
N SER A 459 -24.99 -27.89 -23.10
CA SER A 459 -26.25 -28.46 -22.59
C SER A 459 -26.17 -29.83 -21.89
N ASN A 460 -25.02 -30.51 -21.92
CA ASN A 460 -24.84 -31.89 -21.45
C ASN A 460 -23.61 -32.13 -20.56
N GLU A 461 -22.83 -31.09 -20.21
CA GLU A 461 -21.72 -31.21 -19.27
C GLU A 461 -22.14 -30.64 -17.91
N PRO A 462 -21.69 -31.21 -16.77
CA PRO A 462 -21.85 -30.53 -15.48
C PRO A 462 -21.23 -29.13 -15.59
N ILE A 463 -21.87 -28.13 -14.98
CA ILE A 463 -21.32 -26.76 -14.94
C ILE A 463 -19.92 -26.88 -14.31
N ARG A 464 -18.87 -26.61 -15.10
CA ARG A 464 -17.48 -26.70 -14.64
C ARG A 464 -16.90 -25.35 -14.25
N PHE A 465 -17.48 -24.28 -14.76
CA PHE A 465 -17.04 -22.89 -14.60
C PHE A 465 -18.27 -21.99 -14.59
N ASP A 466 -18.26 -20.96 -13.76
CA ASP A 466 -19.33 -19.96 -13.70
C ASP A 466 -19.14 -18.86 -14.76
N GLN A 467 -20.02 -17.83 -14.77
CA GLN A 467 -20.03 -16.77 -15.78
C GLN A 467 -18.87 -15.75 -15.66
N ARG A 468 -17.92 -15.99 -14.73
CA ARG A 468 -16.82 -15.11 -14.34
C ARG A 468 -15.47 -15.58 -14.92
N GLY A 469 -15.44 -16.69 -15.68
CA GLY A 469 -14.28 -17.13 -16.50
C GLY A 469 -13.75 -18.54 -16.18
N GLU A 470 -12.67 -18.97 -16.86
CA GLU A 470 -11.98 -20.23 -16.51
C GLU A 470 -11.24 -20.09 -15.16
N GLY A 471 -11.29 -21.15 -14.34
CA GLY A 471 -10.56 -21.21 -13.05
C GLY A 471 -11.43 -21.22 -11.78
N PHE A 472 -12.76 -21.02 -11.88
CA PHE A 472 -13.63 -20.89 -10.71
C PHE A 472 -14.75 -21.94 -10.64
N ASN A 473 -14.84 -22.65 -9.51
CA ASN A 473 -15.97 -23.53 -9.17
C ASN A 473 -16.91 -22.81 -8.20
N ARG A 474 -17.90 -22.06 -8.70
CA ARG A 474 -19.03 -21.57 -7.85
C ARG A 474 -20.34 -22.15 -8.34
N VAL A 475 -20.34 -23.47 -8.36
CA VAL A 475 -21.49 -24.32 -8.60
C VAL A 475 -22.00 -24.79 -7.24
N VAL A 476 -22.95 -24.07 -6.65
CA VAL A 476 -23.60 -24.52 -5.41
C VAL A 476 -24.62 -25.59 -5.79
N GLY A 477 -24.33 -26.85 -5.49
CA GLY A 477 -25.25 -27.96 -5.76
C GLY A 477 -25.60 -28.19 -7.24
N GLY A 478 -24.83 -27.65 -8.19
CA GLY A 478 -25.09 -27.78 -9.63
C GLY A 478 -25.59 -26.50 -10.35
N GLN A 479 -25.64 -25.34 -9.67
CA GLN A 479 -26.27 -24.09 -10.17
C GLN A 479 -25.29 -22.89 -10.29
N LEU A 480 -25.57 -21.96 -11.23
CA LEU A 480 -24.68 -20.87 -11.68
C LEU A 480 -24.86 -19.53 -10.93
N ASP A 481 -23.87 -19.04 -10.20
CA ASP A 481 -23.98 -17.82 -9.36
C ASP A 481 -23.62 -16.49 -10.08
N ILE A 482 -24.35 -15.40 -9.77
CA ILE A 482 -24.08 -14.02 -10.22
C ILE A 482 -23.75 -13.14 -9.00
N GLY A 483 -22.52 -12.65 -8.89
CA GLY A 483 -22.07 -11.82 -7.77
C GLY A 483 -20.56 -11.60 -7.80
N ALA A 484 -20.08 -10.62 -7.03
CA ALA A 484 -18.66 -10.31 -6.86
C ALA A 484 -17.83 -11.58 -6.62
N VAL A 485 -16.77 -11.69 -7.41
CA VAL A 485 -15.79 -12.78 -7.41
C VAL A 485 -14.93 -12.62 -6.17
N GLU A 486 -14.65 -13.74 -5.50
CA GLU A 486 -13.35 -13.91 -4.87
C GLU A 486 -12.51 -14.65 -5.88
N VAL A 487 -11.42 -14.03 -6.34
CA VAL A 487 -10.38 -14.82 -6.97
C VAL A 487 -9.81 -15.63 -5.83
N GLN A 488 -10.06 -16.94 -5.80
CA GLN A 488 -9.22 -17.85 -5.03
C GLN A 488 -7.84 -17.83 -5.68
N SER A 489 -7.08 -16.78 -5.40
CA SER A 489 -5.64 -16.83 -5.49
C SER A 489 -5.19 -17.83 -4.45
N THR A 490 -4.18 -18.62 -4.79
CA THR A 490 -3.54 -19.52 -3.85
C THR A 490 -2.68 -18.80 -2.81
N VAL A 491 -2.76 -17.47 -2.75
CA VAL A 491 -1.82 -16.60 -2.07
C VAL A 491 -2.55 -15.29 -1.73
N GLU A 492 -2.88 -15.06 -0.45
CA GLU A 492 -3.27 -13.72 0.03
C GLU A 492 -2.83 -13.44 1.48
N PRO A 493 -2.13 -12.32 1.74
CA PRO A 493 -1.75 -11.80 3.06
C PRO A 493 -2.90 -11.36 3.97
N SER A 494 -3.22 -12.01 5.11
CA SER A 494 -4.02 -11.35 6.16
C SER A 494 -3.18 -10.33 6.91
N VAL A 495 -3.63 -9.08 7.04
CA VAL A 495 -2.88 -8.07 7.79
C VAL A 495 -3.35 -7.96 9.24
N ILE A 496 -2.43 -8.18 10.19
CA ILE A 496 -2.68 -8.22 11.64
C ILE A 496 -1.80 -7.18 12.34
N PHE A 497 -2.42 -6.36 13.19
CA PHE A 497 -1.74 -5.34 14.01
C PHE A 497 -1.80 -5.70 15.49
N GLY A 498 -0.65 -5.67 16.13
CA GLY A 498 -0.48 -5.59 17.57
C GLY A 498 -0.73 -4.20 18.11
N THR A 499 -0.42 -4.02 19.38
CA THR A 499 -0.64 -2.81 20.16
C THR A 499 0.71 -2.31 20.71
N THR A 500 0.70 -1.40 21.67
CA THR A 500 1.91 -0.97 22.38
C THR A 500 2.18 -1.81 23.63
N ARG A 501 1.61 -3.02 23.67
CA ARG A 501 1.71 -3.97 24.78
C ARG A 501 2.07 -5.32 24.19
N ASN A 502 2.54 -6.21 25.06
CA ASN A 502 2.77 -7.60 24.71
C ASN A 502 1.50 -8.25 24.16
N ASP A 503 1.58 -8.69 22.91
CA ASP A 503 0.51 -9.31 22.16
C ASP A 503 0.84 -10.75 21.75
N GLU A 504 -0.22 -11.50 21.45
CA GLU A 504 -0.17 -12.82 20.84
C GLU A 504 -0.92 -12.72 19.52
N LEU A 505 -0.16 -12.61 18.43
CA LEU A 505 -0.67 -12.38 17.08
C LEU A 505 -0.50 -13.67 16.28
N VAL A 506 -1.62 -14.17 15.78
CA VAL A 506 -1.66 -15.42 15.02
C VAL A 506 -2.33 -15.16 13.69
N GLY A 507 -1.59 -15.45 12.63
CA GLY A 507 -2.00 -15.45 11.23
C GLY A 507 -3.05 -16.51 10.90
N THR A 508 -3.12 -16.81 9.61
CA THR A 508 -4.03 -17.76 8.99
C THR A 508 -3.21 -18.83 8.26
N ASN A 509 -3.85 -19.76 7.56
CA ASN A 509 -3.09 -20.71 6.72
C ASN A 509 -2.87 -20.16 5.30
N GLN A 510 -2.78 -18.84 5.18
CA GLN A 510 -2.50 -18.11 3.96
C GLN A 510 -1.27 -17.23 4.23
N ASN A 511 -0.75 -16.56 3.21
CA ASN A 511 0.23 -15.52 3.48
C ASN A 511 -0.38 -14.54 4.51
N ASP A 512 0.44 -13.87 5.30
CA ASP A 512 -0.02 -12.85 6.24
C ASP A 512 1.01 -11.72 6.34
N ILE A 513 0.57 -10.54 6.79
CA ILE A 513 1.47 -9.48 7.25
C ILE A 513 1.14 -9.22 8.71
N ILE A 514 2.08 -9.48 9.61
CA ILE A 514 1.85 -9.37 11.05
C ILE A 514 2.83 -8.34 11.62
N PHE A 515 2.29 -7.27 12.22
CA PHE A 515 3.07 -6.22 12.87
C PHE A 515 2.88 -6.28 14.39
N GLY A 516 3.95 -6.54 15.15
CA GLY A 516 3.94 -6.50 16.62
C GLY A 516 3.66 -5.11 17.19
N SER A 517 4.19 -4.07 16.53
CA SER A 517 4.18 -2.66 16.95
C SER A 517 5.08 -2.39 18.16
N GLY A 518 4.64 -2.61 19.39
CA GLY A 518 5.55 -2.44 20.52
C GLY A 518 5.16 -3.21 21.75
N GLY A 519 6.15 -3.55 22.56
CA GLY A 519 5.97 -4.53 23.62
C GLY A 519 6.64 -5.83 23.21
N ARG A 520 6.52 -6.86 24.05
CA ARG A 520 7.15 -8.16 23.76
C ARG A 520 6.12 -9.09 23.15
N ASP A 521 6.17 -9.22 21.85
CA ASP A 521 5.11 -9.85 21.09
C ASP A 521 5.48 -11.27 20.67
N ASN A 522 4.46 -12.09 20.48
CA ASN A 522 4.58 -13.42 19.87
C ASN A 522 3.82 -13.40 18.55
N LEU A 523 4.56 -13.40 17.45
CA LEU A 523 4.02 -13.35 16.09
C LEU A 523 4.12 -14.75 15.49
N ARG A 524 3.00 -15.29 15.00
CA ARG A 524 2.95 -16.59 14.33
C ARG A 524 2.21 -16.49 13.00
N GLY A 525 2.90 -16.69 11.88
CA GLY A 525 2.30 -16.68 10.54
C GLY A 525 1.42 -17.90 10.27
N LEU A 526 1.92 -19.10 10.60
CA LEU A 526 1.33 -20.43 10.43
C LEU A 526 1.67 -21.10 9.11
N ALA A 527 0.93 -20.88 8.03
CA ALA A 527 1.21 -21.51 6.76
C ALA A 527 0.93 -20.52 5.64
N GLY A 528 1.81 -20.40 4.66
CA GLY A 528 1.78 -19.26 3.73
C GLY A 528 3.15 -18.63 3.67
N ASN A 529 3.36 -17.70 2.74
CA ASN A 529 4.57 -16.88 2.70
C ASN A 529 4.29 -15.57 3.42
N ASP A 530 4.65 -15.52 4.69
CA ASP A 530 4.25 -14.49 5.64
C ASP A 530 5.31 -13.39 5.77
N SER A 531 4.90 -12.18 6.15
CA SER A 531 5.78 -11.07 6.51
C SER A 531 5.53 -10.68 7.97
N LEU A 532 6.45 -11.04 8.86
CA LEU A 532 6.36 -10.77 10.29
C LEU A 532 7.34 -9.66 10.67
N VAL A 533 6.84 -8.61 11.31
CA VAL A 533 7.62 -7.46 11.76
C VAL A 533 7.39 -7.21 13.26
N GLY A 534 8.37 -7.53 14.11
CA GLY A 534 8.29 -7.32 15.57
C GLY A 534 8.25 -5.84 15.96
N ASN A 535 9.12 -5.04 15.34
CA ASN A 535 9.37 -3.60 15.60
C ASN A 535 10.16 -3.31 16.89
N THR A 536 9.53 -3.21 18.06
CA THR A 536 10.21 -2.70 19.27
C THR A 536 10.08 -3.59 20.48
N GLU A 537 11.19 -3.73 21.21
CA GLU A 537 11.39 -4.64 22.35
C GLU A 537 11.71 -6.07 21.89
N ARG A 538 11.62 -7.05 22.79
CA ARG A 538 12.03 -8.42 22.50
C ARG A 538 10.82 -9.19 22.00
N ASP A 539 10.86 -9.55 20.73
CA ASP A 539 9.80 -10.29 20.06
C ASP A 539 10.19 -11.74 19.81
N THR A 540 9.18 -12.56 19.57
CA THR A 540 9.32 -13.95 19.14
C THR A 540 8.55 -14.15 17.85
N LEU A 541 9.28 -14.45 16.77
CA LEU A 541 8.72 -14.59 15.43
C LEU A 541 8.79 -16.05 15.00
N ILE A 542 7.64 -16.60 14.63
CA ILE A 542 7.48 -17.94 14.05
C ILE A 542 6.80 -17.74 12.69
N GLY A 543 7.55 -17.82 11.58
CA GLY A 543 6.97 -17.73 10.23
C GLY A 543 5.93 -18.82 10.03
N GLY A 544 6.37 -20.08 10.06
CA GLY A 544 5.48 -21.21 9.96
C GLY A 544 5.95 -22.12 8.84
N THR A 545 5.04 -22.62 8.00
CA THR A 545 5.40 -23.35 6.77
C THR A 545 5.18 -22.46 5.55
N GLY A 546 6.20 -22.26 4.72
CA GLY A 546 6.16 -21.43 3.52
C GLY A 546 7.49 -20.71 3.34
N ASP A 547 7.56 -19.72 2.47
CA ASP A 547 8.78 -18.89 2.36
C ASP A 547 8.51 -17.54 3.02
N ASP A 548 8.95 -17.39 4.27
CA ASP A 548 8.58 -16.25 5.13
C ASP A 548 9.65 -15.14 5.14
N THR A 549 9.22 -13.91 5.39
CA THR A 549 10.09 -12.75 5.60
C THR A 549 9.93 -12.26 7.04
N LEU A 550 11.02 -12.30 7.81
CA LEU A 550 11.04 -12.01 9.24
C LEU A 550 11.91 -10.78 9.53
N VAL A 551 11.36 -9.83 10.26
CA VAL A 551 12.05 -8.62 10.75
C VAL A 551 11.82 -8.55 12.25
N GLY A 552 12.86 -8.83 13.05
CA GLY A 552 12.78 -8.80 14.51
C GLY A 552 12.51 -7.40 15.04
N GLY A 553 13.21 -6.41 14.49
CA GLY A 553 13.17 -5.02 14.91
C GLY A 553 14.31 -4.69 15.86
N ARG A 554 14.00 -3.97 16.94
CA ARG A 554 14.98 -3.47 17.92
C ARG A 554 15.06 -4.38 19.12
N ASN A 555 16.28 -4.51 19.66
CA ASN A 555 16.65 -5.33 20.84
C ASN A 555 16.83 -6.80 20.44
N SER A 556 17.01 -7.66 21.44
CA SER A 556 17.29 -9.07 21.18
C SER A 556 16.00 -9.83 20.92
N ASP A 557 15.85 -10.32 19.70
CA ASP A 557 14.69 -11.08 19.23
C ASP A 557 14.98 -12.58 19.12
N ILE A 558 13.91 -13.36 19.01
CA ILE A 558 13.99 -14.82 18.84
C ILE A 558 13.23 -15.21 17.59
N PHE A 559 13.96 -15.74 16.61
CA PHE A 559 13.40 -16.32 15.38
C PHE A 559 13.33 -17.83 15.56
N VAL A 560 12.13 -18.38 15.59
CA VAL A 560 11.89 -19.79 15.93
C VAL A 560 11.56 -20.56 14.66
N PHE A 561 12.33 -21.61 14.37
CA PHE A 561 12.12 -22.46 13.21
C PHE A 561 11.64 -23.85 13.62
N GLU A 562 10.44 -24.20 13.16
CA GLU A 562 9.83 -25.51 13.35
C GLU A 562 10.12 -26.42 12.12
N PRO A 563 10.02 -27.76 12.24
CA PRO A 563 10.24 -28.64 11.09
C PRO A 563 9.31 -28.34 9.90
N ASN A 564 9.89 -28.29 8.70
CA ASN A 564 9.28 -27.94 7.41
C ASN A 564 8.95 -26.45 7.26
N PHE A 565 9.76 -25.56 7.85
CA PHE A 565 9.50 -24.13 7.78
C PHE A 565 9.53 -23.59 6.35
N GLY A 566 10.49 -23.99 5.51
CA GLY A 566 10.57 -23.59 4.09
C GLY A 566 11.82 -22.75 3.81
N ASN A 567 11.77 -21.72 2.95
CA ASN A 567 12.94 -20.88 2.68
C ASN A 567 12.69 -19.47 3.20
N ASP A 568 13.15 -19.21 4.41
CA ASP A 568 12.82 -17.99 5.13
C ASP A 568 13.96 -16.99 5.04
N THR A 569 13.61 -15.72 5.03
CA THR A 569 14.56 -14.60 5.03
C THR A 569 14.42 -13.82 6.32
N ILE A 570 15.49 -13.77 7.12
CA ILE A 570 15.62 -12.82 8.22
C ILE A 570 16.32 -11.59 7.68
N ASN A 571 15.62 -10.46 7.77
CA ASN A 571 16.05 -9.22 7.17
C ASN A 571 16.89 -8.35 8.12
N ASP A 572 17.01 -8.66 9.41
CA ASP A 572 17.68 -7.76 10.36
C ASP A 572 18.41 -8.46 11.51
N PHE A 573 18.91 -9.68 11.27
CA PHE A 573 19.53 -10.48 12.33
C PHE A 573 20.77 -9.82 12.93
N TRP A 574 20.73 -9.56 14.23
CA TRP A 574 21.82 -8.93 14.97
C TRP A 574 22.33 -9.80 16.11
N GLY A 575 23.26 -10.71 15.77
CA GLY A 575 23.86 -11.63 16.74
C GLY A 575 24.56 -10.98 17.95
N ASN A 576 25.04 -9.73 17.81
CA ASN A 576 25.68 -8.95 18.88
C ASN A 576 24.70 -8.25 19.83
N ASP A 577 23.51 -7.85 19.36
CA ASP A 577 22.45 -7.21 20.16
C ASP A 577 21.60 -8.24 20.92
N GLY A 578 21.85 -9.52 20.62
CA GLY A 578 21.43 -10.66 21.40
C GLY A 578 20.46 -11.57 20.68
N ASP A 579 20.18 -11.34 19.40
CA ASP A 579 19.27 -12.17 18.61
C ASP A 579 19.68 -13.63 18.66
N LYS A 580 18.65 -14.47 18.61
CA LYS A 580 18.78 -15.92 18.66
C LYS A 580 17.94 -16.57 17.59
N ILE A 581 18.54 -17.58 16.96
CA ILE A 581 17.85 -18.54 16.12
C ILE A 581 17.52 -19.73 16.99
N ASP A 582 16.24 -19.93 17.27
CA ASP A 582 15.76 -21.08 18.02
C ASP A 582 15.51 -22.26 17.08
N LEU A 583 16.39 -23.25 17.15
CA LEU A 583 16.32 -24.53 16.45
C LEU A 583 16.00 -25.68 17.42
N SER A 584 15.50 -25.39 18.62
CA SER A 584 15.18 -26.40 19.64
C SER A 584 14.04 -27.34 19.22
N GLY A 585 13.29 -26.98 18.17
CA GLY A 585 12.33 -27.86 17.49
C GLY A 585 12.96 -29.10 16.82
N PHE A 586 14.29 -29.12 16.64
CA PHE A 586 15.03 -30.23 16.03
C PHE A 586 15.81 -31.03 17.09
N GLU A 587 15.21 -32.10 17.65
CA GLU A 587 15.71 -32.84 18.82
C GLU A 587 17.16 -33.38 18.75
N SER A 588 17.74 -33.51 17.56
CA SER A 588 19.09 -34.08 17.36
C SER A 588 20.03 -33.20 16.54
N LEU A 589 19.64 -31.95 16.26
CA LEU A 589 20.47 -31.01 15.51
C LEU A 589 21.48 -30.33 16.46
N SER A 590 22.74 -30.27 16.06
CA SER A 590 23.76 -29.42 16.70
C SER A 590 24.35 -28.40 15.72
N PHE A 591 25.18 -27.49 16.24
CA PHE A 591 25.84 -26.47 15.41
C PHE A 591 26.73 -27.08 14.31
N GLU A 592 27.34 -28.24 14.56
CA GLU A 592 28.20 -28.94 13.60
C GLU A 592 27.44 -29.50 12.39
N ASP A 593 26.12 -29.65 12.51
CA ASP A 593 25.25 -30.15 11.44
C ASP A 593 24.78 -29.03 10.49
N LEU A 594 25.14 -27.76 10.78
CA LEU A 594 24.81 -26.60 9.97
C LEU A 594 25.88 -26.35 8.89
N VAL A 595 25.41 -25.99 7.69
CA VAL A 595 26.23 -25.47 6.60
C VAL A 595 25.88 -23.99 6.46
N ILE A 596 26.88 -23.13 6.66
CA ILE A 596 26.76 -21.68 6.59
C ILE A 596 27.55 -21.22 5.36
N ASP A 597 26.89 -20.57 4.40
CA ASP A 597 27.51 -20.07 3.16
C ASP A 597 27.29 -18.55 3.05
N PHE A 598 28.29 -17.83 2.52
CA PHE A 598 28.20 -16.38 2.29
C PHE A 598 28.52 -16.11 0.83
N ASP A 599 27.56 -15.55 0.09
CA ASP A 599 27.67 -15.38 -1.36
C ASP A 599 28.32 -14.06 -1.79
N GLY A 600 28.65 -13.21 -0.81
CA GLY A 600 29.18 -11.86 -1.01
C GLY A 600 28.17 -10.76 -0.71
N ILE A 601 26.90 -11.10 -0.55
CA ILE A 601 25.81 -10.21 -0.15
C ILE A 601 25.10 -10.82 1.06
N ASP A 602 24.55 -12.03 0.91
CA ASP A 602 23.73 -12.69 1.93
C ASP A 602 24.47 -13.88 2.57
N THR A 603 24.14 -14.17 3.83
CA THR A 603 24.56 -15.39 4.51
C THR A 603 23.39 -16.38 4.53
N SER A 604 23.57 -17.62 4.09
CA SER A 604 22.53 -18.64 4.19
C SER A 604 22.95 -19.83 5.07
N VAL A 605 21.96 -20.41 5.75
CA VAL A 605 22.12 -21.54 6.66
C VAL A 605 21.22 -22.68 6.21
N THR A 606 21.83 -23.85 5.98
CA THR A 606 21.14 -25.08 5.60
C THR A 606 21.61 -26.24 6.49
N SER A 607 20.83 -27.32 6.56
CA SER A 607 21.25 -28.58 7.19
C SER A 607 20.88 -29.77 6.29
N PRO A 608 21.78 -30.15 5.35
CA PRO A 608 21.45 -31.12 4.30
C PRO A 608 21.07 -32.52 4.79
N GLU A 609 21.46 -32.87 6.02
CA GLU A 609 21.19 -34.17 6.63
C GLU A 609 19.97 -34.17 7.57
N THR A 610 19.39 -32.98 7.85
CA THR A 610 18.26 -32.83 8.77
C THR A 610 16.94 -32.78 8.01
N ILE A 611 16.06 -33.74 8.28
CA ILE A 611 14.76 -33.84 7.62
C ILE A 611 13.86 -32.67 8.02
N GLY A 612 13.29 -31.99 7.03
CA GLY A 612 12.40 -30.84 7.24
C GLY A 612 13.15 -29.56 7.60
N PHE A 613 14.47 -29.53 7.48
CA PHE A 613 15.23 -28.29 7.61
C PHE A 613 15.19 -27.52 6.29
N GLY A 614 14.64 -26.31 6.35
CA GLY A 614 14.59 -25.36 5.25
C GLY A 614 15.90 -24.59 5.02
N GLU A 615 15.85 -23.49 4.28
CA GLU A 615 16.98 -22.54 4.17
C GLU A 615 16.65 -21.28 4.96
N ILE A 616 17.58 -20.82 5.82
CA ILE A 616 17.46 -19.53 6.49
C ILE A 616 18.44 -18.58 5.81
N THR A 617 17.93 -17.53 5.18
CA THR A 617 18.73 -16.48 4.55
C THR A 617 18.80 -15.28 5.48
N PHE A 618 19.99 -14.77 5.71
CA PHE A 618 20.27 -13.55 6.44
C PHE A 618 20.66 -12.47 5.45
N ASN A 619 19.72 -11.58 5.16
CA ASN A 619 19.88 -10.56 4.13
C ASN A 619 20.95 -9.54 4.54
N ASN A 620 21.96 -9.34 3.69
CA ASN A 620 23.09 -8.45 3.89
C ASN A 620 23.87 -8.67 5.21
N PHE A 621 23.77 -9.85 5.83
CA PHE A 621 24.51 -10.18 7.04
C PHE A 621 25.92 -10.67 6.69
N ARG A 622 26.94 -9.91 7.09
CA ARG A 622 28.35 -10.18 6.73
C ARG A 622 29.20 -10.70 7.88
N ALA A 623 28.66 -10.70 9.10
CA ALA A 623 29.34 -11.23 10.26
C ALA A 623 29.35 -12.77 10.25
N GLN A 624 30.25 -13.37 11.04
CA GLN A 624 30.31 -14.82 11.16
C GLN A 624 29.26 -15.32 12.17
N LEU A 625 28.34 -16.18 11.72
CA LEU A 625 27.46 -16.93 12.62
C LEU A 625 28.26 -17.94 13.44
N ILE A 626 28.03 -17.94 14.75
CA ILE A 626 28.68 -18.82 15.74
C ILE A 626 27.63 -19.60 16.53
N SER A 627 28.04 -20.70 17.19
CA SER A 627 27.14 -21.52 18.02
C SER A 627 26.31 -20.71 19.03
N GLY A 628 26.85 -19.63 19.59
CA GLY A 628 26.11 -18.76 20.52
C GLY A 628 24.98 -17.94 19.89
N ASN A 629 24.83 -17.94 18.56
CA ASN A 629 23.68 -17.34 17.86
C ASN A 629 22.47 -18.26 17.81
N PHE A 630 22.64 -19.54 18.15
CA PHE A 630 21.62 -20.56 18.03
C PHE A 630 21.21 -21.10 19.40
N ILE A 631 19.97 -21.55 19.50
CA ILE A 631 19.46 -22.31 20.64
C ILE A 631 19.10 -23.70 20.11
N PHE A 632 19.73 -24.74 20.66
CA PHE A 632 19.45 -26.13 20.31
C PHE A 632 18.64 -26.83 21.40
N ALA A 633 18.05 -27.99 21.07
CA ALA A 633 17.26 -28.76 22.03
C ALA A 633 18.07 -29.16 23.28
N GLU A 634 19.38 -29.35 23.15
CA GLU A 634 20.27 -29.66 24.26
C GLU A 634 20.46 -28.49 25.25
N ASP A 635 20.33 -27.25 24.78
CA ASP A 635 20.46 -26.05 25.61
C ASP A 635 19.25 -25.84 26.56
N MET A 636 18.14 -26.50 26.25
CA MET A 636 16.88 -26.43 27.01
C MET A 636 16.78 -27.46 28.15
N SER A 637 17.82 -28.30 28.33
CA SER A 637 17.81 -29.48 29.22
C SER A 637 18.37 -29.29 30.63
#